data_AF-A0A522Q1R3-F1
#
_entry.id   AF-A0A522Q1R3-F1
#
_cell.length_a   1.000
_cell.length_b   1.000
_cell.length_c   1.000
_cell.angle_alpha   90.00
_cell.angle_beta   90.00
_cell.angle_gamma   90.00
#
_symmetry.space_group_name_H-M   'P 1'
#
loop_
_entity.id
_entity.type
_entity.pdbx_description
1 polymer ?
#
loop_
_entity_poly.entity_id
_entity_poly.type
_entity_poly.pdbx_seq_one_letter_code
_entity_poly.pdbx_strand_id
1 'polypeptide(L)'
;EKDFTAHAELKAIQEACRNLGTSDLDGCELYTTAEPCFMCSFVIRSAHLSRVVMGKAVPHIGGVSSKHPILIDAGIPNWPQPPVVVTGVLEKECNELYIH
;
A
#
# COMPACT_ATOMS: atom_id res chain seq x y z
N GLU A 1 21.80 0.33 3.43
CA GLU A 1 21.47 -0.53 2.28
C GLU A 1 21.19 0.30 1.05
N LYS A 2 21.55 -0.22 -0.12
CA LYS A 2 21.16 0.32 -1.43
C LYS A 2 20.15 -0.66 -2.03
N ASP A 3 18.90 -0.54 -1.62
CA ASP A 3 17.80 -1.41 -2.04
C ASP A 3 16.65 -0.55 -2.56
N PHE A 4 16.29 -0.74 -3.83
CA PHE A 4 15.21 -0.01 -4.50
C PHE A 4 13.82 -0.47 -4.04
N THR A 5 13.72 -1.65 -3.42
CA THR A 5 12.47 -2.21 -2.90
C THR A 5 12.16 -1.74 -1.48
N ALA A 6 13.11 -1.06 -0.81
CA ALA A 6 13.06 -0.68 0.60
C ALA A 6 12.07 0.46 0.94
N HIS A 7 10.89 0.45 0.33
CA HIS A 7 9.75 1.30 0.61
C HIS A 7 9.16 1.00 2.00
N ALA A 8 8.54 1.99 2.62
CA ALA A 8 8.01 1.89 3.98
C ALA A 8 6.94 0.79 4.10
N GLU A 9 6.05 0.68 3.12
CA GLU A 9 4.99 -0.33 3.08
C GLU A 9 5.57 -1.74 3.02
N LEU A 10 6.60 -1.94 2.19
CA LEU A 10 7.24 -3.25 2.06
C LEU A 10 7.94 -3.66 3.35
N LYS A 11 8.64 -2.72 3.99
CA LYS A 11 9.26 -2.96 5.31
C LYS A 11 8.23 -3.32 6.37
N ALA A 12 7.13 -2.57 6.44
CA ALA A 12 6.05 -2.81 7.39
C ALA A 12 5.41 -4.20 7.20
N ILE A 13 5.11 -4.58 5.95
CA ILE A 13 4.56 -5.91 5.64
C ILE A 13 5.55 -7.00 6.01
N GLN A 14 6.82 -6.87 5.62
CA GLN A 14 7.85 -7.87 5.96
C GLN A 14 8.02 -8.02 7.48
N GLU A 15 7.96 -6.92 8.24
CA GLU A 15 8.01 -6.96 9.69
C GLU A 15 6.77 -7.65 10.30
N ALA A 16 5.57 -7.32 9.82
CA ALA A 16 4.34 -7.99 10.23
C ALA A 16 4.41 -9.50 9.97
N CYS A 17 4.87 -9.91 8.79
CA CYS A 17 5.03 -11.33 8.44
C CYS A 17 6.00 -12.05 9.37
N ARG A 18 7.13 -11.42 9.72
CA ARG A 18 8.09 -11.99 10.68
C ARG A 18 7.49 -12.10 12.08
N ASN A 19 6.76 -11.09 12.53
CA ASN A 19 6.19 -11.05 13.88
C ASN A 19 5.04 -12.05 14.04
N LEU A 20 4.23 -12.26 13.01
CA LEU A 20 3.08 -13.18 13.02
C LEU A 20 3.44 -14.60 12.55
N GLY A 21 4.63 -14.79 11.96
CA GLY A 21 5.07 -16.09 11.44
C GLY A 21 4.28 -16.57 10.22
N THR A 22 3.68 -15.65 9.46
CA THR A 22 2.83 -15.94 8.29
C THR A 22 3.04 -14.89 7.20
N SER A 23 2.85 -15.27 5.93
CA SER A 23 2.79 -14.33 4.80
C SER A 23 1.37 -13.84 4.50
N ASP A 24 0.37 -14.48 5.10
CA ASP A 24 -1.03 -14.11 4.99
C ASP A 24 -1.36 -13.14 6.13
N LEU A 25 -1.66 -11.89 5.79
CA LEU A 25 -1.96 -10.81 6.70
C LEU A 25 -3.45 -10.44 6.66
N ASP A 26 -4.32 -11.40 6.36
CA ASP A 26 -5.76 -11.21 6.53
C ASP A 26 -6.10 -10.73 7.95
N GLY A 27 -7.05 -9.79 8.04
CA GLY A 27 -7.40 -9.06 9.26
C GLY A 27 -6.44 -7.92 9.63
N CYS A 28 -5.27 -7.81 9.01
CA CYS A 28 -4.35 -6.70 9.24
C CYS A 28 -4.67 -5.48 8.37
N GLU A 29 -4.25 -4.32 8.85
CA GLU A 29 -4.47 -3.04 8.19
C GLU A 29 -3.15 -2.27 8.06
N LEU A 30 -2.93 -1.66 6.91
CA LEU A 30 -1.73 -0.88 6.62
C LEU A 30 -2.05 0.61 6.62
N TYR A 31 -1.29 1.38 7.39
CA TYR A 31 -1.32 2.84 7.40
C TYR A 31 -0.07 3.39 6.72
N THR A 32 -0.22 4.28 5.75
CA THR A 32 0.90 4.89 5.01
C THR A 32 0.66 6.38 4.76
N THR A 33 1.71 7.20 4.86
CA THR A 33 1.61 8.65 4.64
C THR A 33 1.44 9.00 3.16
N ALA A 34 1.96 8.16 2.26
CA ALA A 34 1.82 8.32 0.82
C ALA A 34 1.16 7.08 0.20
N GLU A 35 0.42 7.30 -0.87
CA GLU A 35 -0.21 6.24 -1.65
C GLU A 35 0.79 5.16 -2.08
N PRO A 36 0.48 3.87 -1.86
CA PRO A 36 1.34 2.78 -2.30
C PRO A 36 1.58 2.81 -3.80
N CYS A 37 2.85 2.71 -4.22
CA CYS A 37 3.19 2.59 -5.63
C CYS A 37 2.76 1.23 -6.21
N PHE A 38 2.98 1.00 -7.51
CA PHE A 38 2.65 -0.29 -8.15
C PHE A 38 3.29 -1.50 -7.45
N MET A 39 4.56 -1.42 -7.07
CA MET A 39 5.25 -2.51 -6.36
C MET A 39 4.60 -2.79 -5.00
N CYS A 40 4.40 -1.76 -4.17
CA CYS A 40 3.79 -1.94 -2.85
C CYS A 40 2.35 -2.44 -2.97
N SER A 41 1.60 -1.94 -3.97
CA SER A 41 0.24 -2.40 -4.26
C SER A 41 0.19 -3.87 -4.65
N PHE A 42 1.19 -4.34 -5.43
CA PHE A 42 1.32 -5.75 -5.76
C PHE A 42 1.41 -6.62 -4.49
N VAL A 43 2.30 -6.21 -3.58
CA VAL A 43 2.59 -6.94 -2.36
C VAL A 43 1.43 -6.88 -1.37
N ILE A 44 0.77 -5.72 -1.23
CA ILE A 44 -0.39 -5.54 -0.35
C ILE A 44 -1.49 -6.56 -0.65
N ARG A 45 -1.87 -6.72 -1.93
CA ARG A 45 -2.89 -7.70 -2.33
C ARG A 45 -2.40 -9.12 -2.15
N SER A 46 -1.14 -9.39 -2.47
CA SER A 46 -0.54 -10.73 -2.32
C SER A 46 -0.42 -11.17 -0.86
N ALA A 47 -0.32 -10.22 0.07
CA ALA A 47 -0.32 -10.46 1.51
C ALA A 47 -1.73 -10.46 2.12
N HIS A 48 -2.79 -10.31 1.31
CA HIS A 48 -4.20 -10.31 1.75
C HIS A 48 -4.54 -9.28 2.84
N LEU A 49 -3.86 -8.14 2.88
CA LEU A 49 -4.24 -7.06 3.80
C LEU A 49 -5.71 -6.69 3.60
N SER A 50 -6.47 -6.56 4.68
CA SER A 50 -7.90 -6.27 4.59
C SER A 50 -8.19 -4.80 4.33
N ARG A 51 -7.32 -3.90 4.80
CA ARG A 51 -7.48 -2.45 4.67
C ARG A 51 -6.17 -1.71 4.46
N VAL A 52 -6.22 -0.67 3.62
CA VAL A 52 -5.16 0.31 3.45
C VAL A 52 -5.71 1.70 3.75
N VAL A 53 -5.03 2.44 4.63
CA VAL A 53 -5.33 3.82 4.98
C VAL A 53 -4.15 4.69 4.52
N MET A 54 -4.43 5.68 3.67
CA MET A 54 -3.41 6.52 3.06
C MET A 54 -3.72 8.01 3.17
N GLY A 55 -2.67 8.81 3.30
CA GLY A 55 -2.75 10.28 3.33
C GLY A 55 -2.66 10.90 1.93
N LYS A 56 -1.44 11.12 1.45
CA LYS A 56 -1.13 11.81 0.20
C LYS A 56 -1.32 10.92 -1.03
N ALA A 57 -2.04 11.41 -2.03
CA ALA A 57 -2.13 10.75 -3.35
C ALA A 57 -0.83 10.84 -4.16
N VAL A 58 -0.58 9.84 -5.01
CA VAL A 58 0.58 9.75 -5.93
C VAL A 58 0.09 9.56 -7.38
N PRO A 59 -0.18 10.67 -8.12
CA PRO A 59 -0.99 10.65 -9.35
C PRO A 59 -0.45 9.85 -10.53
N HIS A 60 0.85 9.51 -10.55
CA HIS A 60 1.48 8.90 -11.72
C HIS A 60 1.75 7.40 -11.55
N ILE A 61 2.05 6.97 -10.33
CA ILE A 61 2.49 5.61 -10.03
C ILE A 61 1.77 4.97 -8.84
N GLY A 62 0.82 5.68 -8.24
CA GLY A 62 0.03 5.20 -7.11
C GLY A 62 -1.00 4.15 -7.55
N GLY A 63 -1.27 3.18 -6.68
CA GLY A 63 -2.18 2.08 -6.94
C GLY A 63 -3.67 2.43 -6.92
N VAL A 64 -4.04 3.69 -6.69
CA VAL A 64 -5.42 4.17 -6.52
C VAL A 64 -5.70 5.40 -7.41
N SER A 65 -4.89 6.45 -7.32
CA SER A 65 -5.11 7.73 -8.00
C SER A 65 -4.50 7.82 -9.40
N SER A 66 -3.61 6.89 -9.77
CA SER A 66 -3.00 6.89 -11.10
C SER A 66 -3.95 6.36 -12.17
N LYS A 67 -3.52 6.48 -13.44
CA LYS A 67 -4.22 5.87 -14.59
C LYS A 67 -4.24 4.34 -14.54
N HIS A 68 -3.49 3.72 -13.63
CA HIS A 68 -3.38 2.28 -13.45
C HIS A 68 -3.66 1.93 -11.98
N PRO A 69 -4.93 1.94 -11.53
CA PRO A 69 -5.30 1.81 -10.13
C PRO A 69 -5.26 0.35 -9.65
N ILE A 70 -4.09 -0.29 -9.75
CA ILE A 70 -3.94 -1.74 -9.55
C ILE A 70 -4.27 -2.24 -8.14
N LEU A 71 -4.21 -1.36 -7.12
CA LEU A 71 -4.54 -1.72 -5.74
C LEU A 71 -6.03 -2.00 -5.57
N ILE A 72 -6.87 -1.30 -6.34
CA ILE A 72 -8.34 -1.40 -6.27
C ILE A 72 -8.94 -2.13 -7.47
N ASP A 73 -8.13 -2.60 -8.41
CA ASP A 73 -8.59 -3.29 -9.61
C ASP A 73 -9.06 -4.73 -9.30
N ALA A 74 -10.37 -4.89 -9.11
CA ALA A 74 -11.03 -6.19 -8.90
C ALA A 74 -11.15 -7.03 -10.18
N GLY A 75 -10.81 -6.49 -11.36
CA GLY A 75 -10.95 -7.14 -12.66
C GLY A 75 -9.77 -8.06 -13.04
N ILE A 76 -8.67 -8.02 -12.30
CA ILE A 76 -7.47 -8.81 -12.61
C ILE A 76 -7.70 -10.29 -12.25
N PRO A 77 -7.71 -11.21 -13.22
CA PRO A 77 -7.96 -12.63 -12.95
C PRO A 77 -6.86 -13.26 -12.08
N ASN A 78 -7.25 -14.18 -11.20
CA ASN A 78 -6.34 -14.98 -10.35
C ASN A 78 -5.45 -14.16 -9.40
N TRP A 79 -5.81 -12.93 -9.08
CA TRP A 79 -5.11 -12.11 -8.09
C TRP A 79 -6.04 -11.82 -6.89
N PRO A 80 -5.57 -11.81 -5.63
CA PRO A 80 -6.45 -11.66 -4.47
C PRO A 80 -7.30 -10.39 -4.53
N GLN A 81 -8.46 -10.45 -3.89
CA GLN A 81 -9.39 -9.32 -3.88
C GLN A 81 -8.71 -8.06 -3.34
N PRO A 82 -9.06 -6.87 -3.89
CA PRO A 82 -8.48 -5.64 -3.42
C PRO A 82 -8.87 -5.36 -1.96
N PRO A 83 -7.98 -4.74 -1.15
CA PRO A 83 -8.32 -4.28 0.18
C PRO A 83 -9.38 -3.18 0.14
N VAL A 84 -10.02 -2.92 1.28
CA VAL A 84 -10.72 -1.65 1.49
C VAL A 84 -9.68 -0.53 1.52
N VAL A 85 -9.89 0.54 0.75
CA VAL A 85 -8.98 1.69 0.71
C VAL A 85 -9.65 2.93 1.28
N VAL A 86 -8.99 3.58 2.23
CA VAL A 86 -9.37 4.88 2.79
C VAL A 86 -8.31 5.90 2.43
N THR A 87 -8.72 7.00 1.79
CA THR A 87 -7.81 8.05 1.31
C THR A 87 -8.00 9.36 2.05
N GLY A 88 -7.01 10.25 1.99
CA GLY A 88 -7.10 11.61 2.52
C GLY A 88 -6.89 11.74 4.02
N VAL A 89 -6.43 10.69 4.72
CA VAL A 89 -6.22 10.73 6.18
C VAL A 89 -4.99 11.56 6.50
N LEU A 90 -5.18 12.66 7.23
CA LEU A 90 -4.12 13.65 7.50
C LEU A 90 -3.42 14.11 6.21
N GLU A 91 -4.18 14.29 5.13
CA GLU A 91 -3.62 14.60 3.81
C GLU A 91 -2.76 15.87 3.81
N LYS A 92 -3.17 16.89 4.56
CA LYS A 92 -2.42 18.15 4.64
C LYS A 92 -1.03 17.91 5.25
N GLU A 93 -0.99 17.27 6.41
CA GLU A 93 0.23 16.92 7.14
C GLU A 93 1.10 15.97 6.31
N CYS A 94 0.49 14.98 5.68
CA CYS A 94 1.20 14.05 4.79
C CYS A 94 1.80 14.77 3.58
N ASN A 95 1.14 15.78 3.01
CA ASN A 95 1.71 16.56 1.92
C ASN A 95 2.90 17.41 2.37
N GLU A 96 2.82 18.02 3.55
CA GLU A 96 3.90 18.86 4.12
C GLU A 96 5.22 18.08 4.30
N LEU A 97 5.17 16.76 4.51
CA LEU A 97 6.36 15.90 4.61
C LEU A 97 7.18 15.78 3.31
N TYR A 98 6.56 16.06 2.15
CA TYR A 98 7.18 15.88 0.83
C TYR A 98 7.35 17.20 0.07
N ILE A 99 7.24 18.34 0.76
CA ILE A 99 7.61 19.64 0.23
C ILE A 99 9.14 19.75 0.32
N HIS A 100 9.80 19.72 -0.83
CA HIS A 100 11.21 20.09 -0.99
C HIS A 100 11.30 21.52 -1.51
#